data_AF-A0A1G3WPA2-F1
#
_entry.id   AF-A0A1G3WPA2-F1
#
_cell.length_a   1.000
_cell.length_b   1.000
_cell.length_c   1.000
_cell.angle_alpha   90.00
_cell.angle_beta   90.00
_cell.angle_gamma   90.00
#
_symmetry.space_group_name_H-M   'P 1'
#
loop_
_entity.id
_entity.type
_entity.pdbx_description
1 polymer ?
#
loop_
_entity_poly.entity_id
_entity_poly.type
_entity_poly.pdbx_seq_one_letter_code
_entity_poly.pdbx_strand_id
1 'polypeptide(L)' 'MAARNTDGLRYPSIDDLLEVIDSKYKLAYIAARRAKIIKQDGISSVDNRCVKPVGQALEEILAGKVKAEF' A
#
# COMPACT_ATOMS: atom_id res chain seq x y z
N MET A 1 -12.11 -10.60 13.66
CA MET A 1 -10.67 -10.46 13.40
C MET A 1 -10.44 -10.77 11.92
N ALA A 2 -10.17 -9.75 11.10
CA ALA A 2 -10.09 -9.94 9.65
C ALA A 2 -8.93 -10.90 9.29
N ALA A 3 -9.17 -11.82 8.35
CA ALA A 3 -8.16 -12.76 7.89
C ALA A 3 -6.98 -11.98 7.26
N ARG A 4 -5.75 -12.23 7.73
CA ARG A 4 -4.55 -11.59 7.20
C ARG A 4 -4.26 -12.15 5.80
N ASN A 5 -4.05 -11.28 4.82
CA ASN A 5 -3.73 -11.66 3.45
C ASN A 5 -2.24 -11.96 3.30
N THR A 6 -1.92 -13.23 3.05
CA THR A 6 -0.55 -13.75 2.82
C THR A 6 -0.23 -13.98 1.34
N ASP A 7 -1.27 -14.18 0.51
CA ASP A 7 -1.16 -14.40 -0.94
C ASP A 7 -0.67 -13.11 -1.65
N GLY A 8 -1.23 -11.97 -1.25
CA GLY A 8 -0.70 -10.63 -1.55
C GLY A 8 -1.14 -10.01 -2.86
N LEU A 9 -1.93 -10.69 -3.70
CA LEU A 9 -2.33 -10.15 -5.03
C LEU A 9 -3.79 -9.71 -5.14
N ARG A 10 -4.64 -10.02 -4.16
CA ARG A 10 -6.11 -9.83 -4.27
C ARG A 10 -6.65 -8.56 -3.62
N TYR A 11 -5.83 -7.88 -2.82
CA TYR A 11 -6.26 -6.71 -2.08
C TYR A 11 -5.04 -5.83 -1.76
N PRO A 12 -5.17 -4.49 -1.80
CA PRO A 12 -6.35 -3.73 -2.26
C PRO A 12 -6.60 -3.80 -3.78
N SER A 13 -7.81 -3.41 -4.22
CA SER A 13 -8.17 -3.40 -5.65
C SER A 13 -7.38 -2.33 -6.40
N ILE A 14 -7.02 -2.61 -7.65
CA ILE A 14 -6.32 -1.64 -8.49
C ILE A 14 -7.18 -0.43 -8.82
N ASP A 15 -8.49 -0.62 -9.03
CA ASP A 15 -9.41 0.47 -9.37
C ASP A 15 -9.52 1.47 -8.21
N ASP A 16 -9.72 1.00 -6.97
CA ASP A 16 -9.76 1.85 -5.77
C ASP A 16 -8.46 2.63 -5.57
N LEU A 17 -7.31 2.01 -5.85
CA LEU A 17 -6.00 2.68 -5.77
C LEU A 17 -5.85 3.78 -6.82
N LEU A 18 -6.44 3.61 -8.00
CA LEU A 18 -6.38 4.58 -9.08
C LEU A 18 -7.34 5.76 -8.86
N GLU A 19 -8.35 5.63 -8.00
CA GLU A 19 -9.14 6.77 -7.52
C GLU A 19 -8.31 7.70 -6.63
N VAL A 20 -7.30 7.16 -5.93
CA VAL A 20 -6.38 7.96 -5.08
C VAL A 20 -5.18 8.47 -5.88
N ILE A 21 -4.64 7.65 -6.79
CA ILE A 21 -3.46 7.99 -7.61
C ILE A 21 -3.80 7.82 -9.09
N ASP A 22 -3.78 8.92 -9.84
CA ASP A 22 -4.21 9.00 -11.25
C ASP A 22 -3.40 8.15 -12.25
N SER A 23 -2.30 7.52 -11.83
CA SER A 23 -1.40 6.80 -12.73
C SER A 23 -0.87 5.51 -12.11
N LYS A 24 -0.96 4.42 -12.88
CA LYS A 24 -0.39 3.10 -12.54
C LYS A 24 1.11 3.16 -12.26
N TYR A 25 1.83 4.00 -13.00
CA TYR A 25 3.28 4.17 -12.81
C TYR A 25 3.61 4.92 -11.52
N LYS A 26 2.87 6.00 -11.23
CA LYS A 26 2.98 6.74 -9.97
C LYS A 26 2.67 5.81 -8.79
N LEU A 27 1.58 5.05 -8.89
CA LEU A 27 1.16 4.08 -7.89
C LEU A 27 2.27 3.05 -7.61
N ALA A 28 2.81 2.41 -8.66
CA ALA A 28 3.88 1.43 -8.51
C ALA A 28 5.14 2.03 -7.86
N TYR A 29 5.53 3.23 -8.26
CA TYR A 29 6.68 3.94 -7.70
C TYR A 29 6.50 4.29 -6.22
N ILE A 30 5.35 4.88 -5.87
CA ILE A 30 5.03 5.28 -4.48
C ILE A 30 4.95 4.05 -3.59
N ALA A 31 4.23 3.01 -4.03
CA ALA A 31 4.08 1.77 -3.29
C ALA A 31 5.45 1.10 -3.03
N ALA A 32 6.32 1.05 -4.05
CA ALA A 32 7.67 0.49 -3.90
C ALA A 32 8.52 1.29 -2.90
N ARG A 33 8.45 2.62 -2.93
CA ARG A 33 9.17 3.48 -1.97
C ARG A 33 8.65 3.30 -0.56
N ARG A 34 7.33 3.34 -0.34
CA ARG A 34 6.76 3.14 1.00
C ARG A 34 7.00 1.74 1.53
N ALA A 35 6.89 0.71 0.70
CA ALA A 35 7.17 -0.66 1.11
C ALA A 35 8.61 -0.84 1.63
N LYS A 36 9.60 -0.14 1.06
CA LYS A 36 10.98 -0.15 1.56
C LYS A 36 11.08 0.43 2.97
N ILE A 37 10.40 1.55 3.21
CA ILE A 37 10.39 2.22 4.52
C ILE A 37 9.68 1.32 5.54
N ILE A 38 8.51 0.77 5.22
CA ILE A 38 7.80 -0.20 6.08
C ILE A 38 8.69 -1.40 6.41
N LYS A 39 9.44 -1.92 5.43
CA LYS A 39 10.36 -3.04 5.64
C LYS A 39 11.53 -2.67 6.58
N GLN A 40 11.98 -1.41 6.57
CA GLN A 40 13.07 -0.93 7.42
C GLN A 40 12.61 -0.61 8.84
N ASP A 41 11.54 0.19 8.97
CA ASP A 41 11.02 0.63 10.27
C ASP A 41 10.15 -0.44 10.96
N GLY A 42 9.61 -1.40 10.21
CA GLY A 42 8.67 -2.40 10.70
C GLY A 42 7.30 -1.82 11.08
N ILE A 43 7.06 -0.55 10.76
CA ILE A 43 5.88 0.22 11.17
C ILE A 43 5.06 0.60 9.94
N SER A 44 3.74 0.41 10.07
CA SER A 44 2.77 0.95 9.13
C SER A 44 1.77 1.85 9.86
N SER A 45 1.25 2.84 9.13
CA SER A 45 0.35 3.88 9.63
C SER A 45 -1.12 3.48 9.67
N VAL A 46 -1.44 2.24 9.29
CA VAL A 46 -2.80 1.70 9.25
C VAL A 46 -2.84 0.29 9.85
N ASP A 47 -4.02 -0.16 10.27
CA ASP A 47 -4.24 -1.56 10.62
C ASP A 47 -4.31 -2.38 9.33
N ASN A 48 -3.24 -3.14 9.04
CA ASN A 48 -3.08 -3.79 7.75
C ASN A 48 -3.68 -5.19 7.74
N ARG A 49 -4.36 -5.49 6.63
CA ARG A 49 -4.74 -6.86 6.29
C ARG A 49 -3.57 -7.59 5.63
N CYS A 50 -2.76 -6.90 4.84
CA CYS A 50 -1.61 -7.48 4.16
C CYS A 50 -0.45 -7.66 5.13
N VAL A 51 0.22 -8.82 5.02
CA VAL A 51 1.44 -9.10 5.79
C VAL A 51 2.69 -8.58 5.06
N LYS A 52 2.67 -8.58 3.73
CA LYS A 52 3.82 -8.16 2.92
C LYS A 52 3.91 -6.62 2.90
N PRO A 53 5.12 -6.02 3.00
CA PRO A 53 5.29 -4.56 3.02
C PRO A 53 4.68 -3.82 1.83
N VAL A 54 4.66 -4.46 0.65
CA VAL A 54 4.03 -3.89 -0.55
C VAL A 54 2.53 -3.78 -0.38
N GLY A 55 1.86 -4.81 0.13
CA GLY A 55 0.43 -4.75 0.40
C GLY A 55 0.11 -3.71 1.46
N GLN A 56 0.94 -3.61 2.51
CA GLN A 56 0.78 -2.59 3.55
C GLN A 56 0.92 -1.16 3.00
N ALA A 57 1.88 -0.94 2.11
CA ALA A 57 2.04 0.35 1.44
C ALA A 57 0.81 0.71 0.58
N LEU A 58 0.23 -0.27 -0.11
CA LEU A 58 -0.99 -0.07 -0.90
C LEU A 58 -2.20 0.26 -0.01
N GLU A 59 -2.31 -0.37 1.17
CA GLU A 59 -3.35 -0.03 2.15
C GLU A 59 -3.19 1.39 2.72
N GLU A 60 -1.96 1.84 2.97
CA GLU A 60 -1.71 3.22 3.37
C GLU A 60 -2.06 4.22 2.27
N ILE A 61 -1.78 3.88 1.01
CA ILE A 61 -2.18 4.68 -0.16
C ILE A 61 -3.70 4.77 -0.22
N LEU A 62 -4.41 3.65 -0.14
CA LEU A 62 -5.87 3.61 -0.17
C LEU A 62 -6.50 4.44 0.97
N ALA A 63 -5.87 4.45 2.15
CA ALA A 63 -6.28 5.25 3.30
C ALA A 63 -5.89 6.75 3.21
N GLY A 64 -5.26 7.19 2.11
CA GLY A 64 -4.79 8.56 1.93
C GLY A 64 -3.67 8.97 2.91
N LYS A 65 -2.96 8.00 3.50
CA LYS A 65 -1.87 8.23 4.48
C LYS A 65 -0.50 8.40 3.84
N VAL A 66 -0.40 8.21 2.53
CA VAL A 66 0.82 8.43 1.76
C VAL A 66 0.65 9.66 0.89
N LYS A 67 1.59 10.61 1.01
CA LYS A 67 1.72 11.75 0.11
C LYS A 67 3.02 11.62 -0.66
N ALA A 68 2.96 11.82 -1.96
CA ALA A 68 4.14 11.89 -2.81
C ALA A 68 4.02 13.12 -3.69
N GLU A 69 5.08 13.91 -3.70
CA GLU A 69 5.24 15.03 -4.61
C GLU A 69 6.09 14.55 -5.79
N PHE A 70 5.69 14.95 -7.00
CA PHE A 70 6.31 14.56 -8.27
C PHE A 70 6.89 15.78 -8.97
#